data_AF-A0A2V2X0Y0-F1
#
_entry.id   AF-A0A2V2X0Y0-F1
#
_cell.length_a   1.000
_cell.length_b   1.000
_cell.length_c   1.000
_cell.angle_alpha   90.00
_cell.angle_beta   90.00
_cell.angle_gamma   90.00
#
_symmetry.space_group_name_H-M   'P 1'
#
loop_
_entity.id
_entity.type
_entity.pdbx_description
1 polymer ?
#
loop_
_entity_poly.entity_id
_entity_poly.type
_entity_poly.pdbx_seq_one_letter_code
_entity_poly.pdbx_strand_id
1 'polypeptide(L)'
;MAKLVEVREMGEDYGVGTFTLQSFCTGDVLLEEAPVVFAQSFVSQRGPAGVRCCKGCGMIVATLSEECERLACLARTMMQRESPVEGGTVSRRVSGDGDDGGVGASQEECEETQMPVIICSPHALHETLEEFAASNLFCHKVSMNDSDDHRNNGEEALLPGTGSMSGVRFCSDGCKERYLHELGGRFLSVLPTAGAEATLKSAATAIRTTSTTHNLQRPSANTIMCFAVTLDAATMEQTWPSKAHVLATLEYLVENFNERLLLILSLLARCLHDTLHGAFISSEQLQGRFAEKVHEFVLRFAEGAARPLTEQQRAFLRFSWKCVCRWLDLCCQEETGATAGPEPFLWLTLQLYLRCFWLLDANAHMFVVVSPLYSLLCLHVPTPQAVYQRGGENGELSRTPLGRQMDVLRELFHVVEPDAAHATGVALYDAATKINHSCVPSVRFVPTHGRVGAVVVALRDIEKGEEIRSSYIDLVAYNSRVERRGYLLSHYGFECDCSLCCQK
;
A
#
# COMPACT_ATOMS: atom_id res chain seq x y z
N MET A 1 -0.23 -24.55 -1.30
CA MET A 1 1.21 -24.59 -1.03
C MET A 1 1.45 -25.44 0.21
N ALA A 2 2.50 -26.27 0.23
CA ALA A 2 2.88 -26.99 1.43
C ALA A 2 3.28 -25.97 2.51
N LYS A 3 2.83 -26.18 3.75
CA LYS A 3 3.23 -25.35 4.88
C LYS A 3 4.71 -25.66 5.18
N LEU A 4 5.62 -24.75 4.82
CA LEU A 4 7.07 -24.94 5.01
C LEU A 4 7.60 -24.37 6.33
N VAL A 5 6.77 -23.57 6.99
CA VAL A 5 7.02 -22.98 8.30
C VAL A 5 5.82 -23.18 9.22
N GLU A 6 6.05 -23.24 10.52
CA GLU A 6 4.99 -23.29 11.51
C GLU A 6 5.20 -22.28 12.63
N VAL A 7 4.09 -21.77 13.15
CA VAL A 7 4.08 -20.87 14.31
C VAL A 7 3.97 -21.73 15.55
N ARG A 8 4.84 -21.51 16.53
CA ARG A 8 4.84 -22.19 17.83
C ARG A 8 4.81 -21.17 18.97
N GLU A 9 4.13 -21.52 20.04
CA GLU A 9 4.23 -20.81 21.33
C GLU A 9 5.64 -20.99 21.92
N MET A 10 6.23 -19.90 22.39
CA MET A 10 7.57 -19.83 22.98
C MET A 10 7.54 -19.47 24.47
N GLY A 11 6.35 -19.41 25.07
CA GLY A 11 6.14 -19.05 26.47
C GLY A 11 5.81 -17.57 26.65
N GLU A 12 5.42 -17.18 27.86
CA GLU A 12 4.91 -15.83 28.16
C GLU A 12 5.92 -14.72 27.88
N ASP A 13 7.22 -15.00 28.06
CA ASP A 13 8.30 -14.01 27.86
C ASP A 13 8.62 -13.73 26.38
N TYR A 14 8.30 -14.66 25.48
CA TYR A 14 8.66 -14.59 24.05
C TYR A 14 7.43 -14.58 23.11
N GLY A 15 6.25 -14.93 23.61
CA GLY A 15 5.03 -15.03 22.80
C GLY A 15 5.12 -16.17 21.80
N VAL A 16 5.07 -15.85 20.51
CA VAL A 16 5.09 -16.83 19.41
C VAL A 16 6.33 -16.64 18.53
N GLY A 17 6.77 -17.72 17.90
CA GLY A 17 7.84 -17.68 16.91
C GLY A 17 7.53 -18.54 15.70
N THR A 18 8.20 -18.24 14.59
CA THR A 18 8.04 -18.98 13.33
C THR A 18 9.25 -19.90 13.12
N PHE A 19 8.99 -21.18 12.90
CA PHE A 19 10.00 -22.24 12.81
C PHE A 19 9.94 -22.97 11.47
N THR A 20 11.09 -23.38 10.95
CA THR A 20 11.15 -24.15 9.71
C THR A 20 10.69 -25.60 9.90
N LEU A 21 10.01 -26.16 8.90
CA LEU A 21 9.62 -27.57 8.86
C LEU A 21 10.62 -28.45 8.06
N GLN A 22 11.54 -27.82 7.35
CA GLN A 22 12.62 -28.41 6.56
C GLN A 22 13.83 -27.49 6.54
N SER A 23 14.97 -27.98 6.03
CA SER A 23 16.14 -27.14 5.81
C SER A 23 16.00 -26.30 4.53
N PHE A 24 16.66 -25.15 4.50
CA PHE A 24 16.69 -24.23 3.37
C PHE A 24 18.11 -23.78 3.06
N CYS A 25 18.38 -23.56 1.78
CA CYS A 25 19.59 -22.91 1.30
C CYS A 25 19.40 -21.41 1.22
N THR A 26 20.51 -20.68 1.25
CA THR A 26 20.53 -19.24 0.98
C THR A 26 19.81 -18.91 -0.34
N GLY A 27 18.86 -17.96 -0.30
CA GLY A 27 18.05 -17.55 -1.45
C GLY A 27 16.73 -18.30 -1.63
N ASP A 28 16.50 -19.40 -0.91
CA ASP A 28 15.23 -20.12 -0.97
C ASP A 28 14.07 -19.26 -0.44
N VAL A 29 12.87 -19.48 -0.98
CA VAL A 29 11.63 -18.88 -0.50
C VAL A 29 11.00 -19.79 0.56
N LEU A 30 10.85 -19.29 1.79
CA LEU A 30 10.30 -20.07 2.91
C LEU A 30 8.80 -19.86 3.10
N LEU A 31 8.31 -18.65 2.81
CA LEU A 31 6.94 -18.25 3.03
C LEU A 31 6.48 -17.30 1.92
N GLU A 32 5.38 -17.66 1.29
CA GLU A 32 4.58 -16.77 0.45
C GLU A 32 3.17 -16.71 1.02
N GLU A 33 2.75 -15.52 1.43
CA GLU A 33 1.49 -15.34 2.14
C GLU A 33 0.73 -14.13 1.61
N ALA A 34 -0.55 -14.31 1.30
CA ALA A 34 -1.44 -13.21 0.99
C ALA A 34 -1.89 -12.51 2.28
N PRO A 35 -2.04 -11.18 2.28
CA PRO A 35 -2.44 -10.45 3.48
C PRO A 35 -3.88 -10.80 3.90
N VAL A 36 -4.11 -10.78 5.20
CA VAL A 36 -5.44 -10.87 5.80
C VAL A 36 -6.20 -9.58 5.54
N VAL A 37 -5.54 -8.44 5.75
CA VAL A 37 -6.01 -7.11 5.35
C VAL A 37 -4.81 -6.28 4.93
N PHE A 38 -5.01 -5.37 3.98
CA PHE A 38 -3.97 -4.43 3.57
C PHE A 38 -4.59 -3.08 3.21
N ALA A 39 -3.78 -2.04 3.34
CA ALA A 39 -4.12 -0.69 2.93
C ALA A 39 -2.91 -0.08 2.21
N GLN A 40 -3.14 0.51 1.05
CA GLN A 40 -2.12 1.26 0.33
C GLN A 40 -1.96 2.64 0.93
N SER A 41 -0.73 3.15 0.89
CA SER A 41 -0.46 4.51 1.36
C SER A 41 -1.12 5.54 0.43
N PHE A 42 -1.68 6.58 1.03
CA PHE A 42 -2.22 7.73 0.29
C PHE A 42 -1.13 8.49 -0.46
N VAL A 43 0.10 8.49 0.06
CA VAL A 43 1.25 9.10 -0.60
C VAL A 43 1.53 8.41 -1.94
N SER A 44 1.46 7.07 -2.00
CA SER A 44 1.61 6.32 -3.25
C SER A 44 0.45 6.54 -4.23
N GLN A 45 -0.78 6.72 -3.73
CA GLN A 45 -1.98 6.90 -4.57
C GLN A 45 -2.15 8.33 -5.11
N ARG A 46 -1.82 9.35 -4.31
CA ARG A 46 -2.08 10.78 -4.61
C ARG A 46 -0.83 11.62 -4.77
N GLY A 47 0.36 11.05 -4.53
CA GLY A 47 1.63 11.71 -4.80
C GLY A 47 1.91 11.85 -6.30
N PRO A 48 3.03 12.48 -6.69
CA PRO A 48 3.43 12.66 -8.09
C PRO A 48 3.54 11.35 -8.88
N ALA A 49 3.66 10.22 -8.18
CA ALA A 49 3.63 8.88 -8.77
C ALA A 49 2.23 8.41 -9.17
N GLY A 50 1.14 8.86 -8.53
CA GLY A 50 -0.24 8.52 -8.91
C GLY A 50 -0.51 7.02 -9.13
N VAL A 51 0.10 6.14 -8.32
CA VAL A 51 0.11 4.70 -8.61
C VAL A 51 -1.29 4.11 -8.40
N ARG A 52 -1.89 3.64 -9.49
CA ARG A 52 -3.21 3.03 -9.48
C ARG A 52 -3.06 1.54 -9.22
N CYS A 53 -3.72 1.05 -8.19
CA CYS A 53 -3.60 -0.35 -7.79
C CYS A 53 -4.95 -1.04 -7.67
N CYS A 54 -4.96 -2.35 -7.86
CA CYS A 54 -6.13 -3.19 -7.70
C CYS A 54 -6.58 -3.22 -6.23
N LYS A 55 -7.86 -2.95 -5.94
CA LYS A 55 -8.37 -3.06 -4.56
C LYS A 55 -8.46 -4.49 -4.02
N GLY A 56 -8.51 -5.50 -4.90
CA GLY A 56 -8.59 -6.91 -4.50
C GLY A 56 -7.25 -7.56 -4.14
N CYS A 57 -6.17 -7.19 -4.83
CA CYS A 57 -4.86 -7.82 -4.64
C CYS A 57 -3.70 -6.83 -4.48
N GLY A 58 -3.95 -5.54 -4.61
CA GLY A 58 -2.97 -4.47 -4.43
C GLY A 58 -1.89 -4.33 -5.51
N MET A 59 -1.93 -5.16 -6.56
CA MET A 59 -1.08 -5.03 -7.76
C MET A 59 -1.25 -3.67 -8.44
N ILE A 60 -0.17 -3.10 -8.98
CA ILE A 60 -0.21 -1.92 -9.84
C ILE A 60 -0.97 -2.28 -11.14
N VAL A 61 -2.00 -1.49 -11.46
CA VAL A 61 -2.87 -1.66 -12.63
C VAL A 61 -2.58 -0.54 -13.62
N ALA A 62 -1.70 -0.83 -14.58
CA ALA A 62 -1.31 0.07 -15.65
C ALA A 62 -1.12 -0.70 -16.96
N THR A 63 -1.38 -0.03 -18.09
CA THR A 63 -0.83 -0.44 -19.38
C THR A 63 0.65 -0.06 -19.45
N LEU A 64 1.40 -0.60 -20.43
CA LEU A 64 2.78 -0.17 -20.67
C LEU A 64 2.87 1.35 -20.90
N SER A 65 1.97 1.90 -21.72
CA SER A 65 1.95 3.35 -22.01
C SER A 65 1.73 4.18 -20.75
N GLU A 66 0.78 3.80 -19.89
CA GLU A 66 0.49 4.51 -18.65
C GLU A 66 1.69 4.45 -17.68
N GLU A 67 2.39 3.32 -17.62
CA GLU A 67 3.56 3.15 -16.76
C GLU A 67 4.78 3.92 -17.29
N CYS A 68 5.02 3.92 -18.61
CA CYS A 68 6.06 4.74 -19.24
C CYS A 68 5.80 6.23 -19.01
N GLU A 69 4.55 6.69 -19.16
CA GLU A 69 4.18 8.08 -18.89
C GLU A 69 4.47 8.47 -17.44
N ARG A 70 4.06 7.62 -16.49
CA ARG A 70 4.28 7.83 -15.06
C ARG A 70 5.75 7.94 -14.71
N LEU A 71 6.56 6.94 -15.10
CA LEU A 71 7.98 6.91 -14.76
C LEU A 71 8.79 7.99 -15.49
N ALA A 72 8.46 8.31 -16.74
CA ALA A 72 9.13 9.39 -17.47
C ALA A 72 8.84 10.77 -16.86
N CYS A 73 7.61 11.00 -16.36
CA CYS A 73 7.29 12.21 -15.59
C CYS A 73 8.10 12.31 -14.30
N LEU A 74 8.25 11.20 -13.57
CA LEU A 74 9.08 11.16 -12.37
C LEU A 74 10.55 11.43 -12.69
N ALA A 75 11.11 10.76 -13.70
CA ALA A 75 12.49 10.96 -14.14
C ALA A 75 12.76 12.43 -14.50
N ARG A 76 11.88 13.06 -15.30
CA ARG A 76 11.97 14.50 -15.61
C ARG A 76 12.02 15.38 -14.38
N THR A 77 11.15 15.10 -13.41
CA THR A 77 11.07 15.89 -12.17
C THR A 77 12.35 15.78 -11.36
N MET A 78 12.96 14.59 -11.30
CA MET A 78 14.19 14.38 -10.53
C MET A 78 15.40 15.00 -11.22
N MET A 79 15.55 14.80 -12.54
CA MET A 79 16.66 15.39 -13.29
C MET A 79 16.65 16.92 -13.30
N GLN A 80 15.46 17.55 -13.29
CA GLN A 80 15.34 19.01 -13.17
C GLN A 80 15.74 19.55 -11.78
N ARG A 81 15.62 18.75 -10.72
CA ARG A 81 16.06 19.14 -9.37
C ARG A 81 17.59 19.13 -9.22
N GLU A 82 18.27 18.31 -10.01
CA GLU A 82 19.73 18.17 -9.97
C GLU A 82 20.47 19.23 -10.80
N SER A 83 19.80 19.93 -11.73
CA SER A 83 20.39 21.07 -12.43
C SER A 83 20.34 22.34 -11.57
N PRO A 84 21.47 22.93 -11.13
CA PRO A 84 21.46 24.16 -10.35
C PRO A 84 21.09 25.36 -11.25
N VAL A 85 20.30 26.27 -10.68
CA VAL A 85 20.11 27.62 -11.21
C VAL A 85 21.45 28.37 -11.14
N GLU A 86 22.25 28.35 -12.21
CA GLU A 86 23.32 29.32 -12.39
C GLU A 86 22.73 30.67 -12.81
N GLY A 87 22.24 31.42 -11.82
CA GLY A 87 22.13 32.86 -11.90
C GLY A 87 23.50 33.49 -11.65
N GLY A 88 24.23 33.82 -12.72
CA GLY A 88 25.55 34.44 -12.60
C GLY A 88 26.10 34.92 -13.93
N THR A 89 25.78 36.16 -14.28
CA THR A 89 26.31 36.90 -15.43
C THR A 89 27.84 36.93 -15.39
N VAL A 90 28.52 36.18 -16.26
CA VAL A 90 29.92 36.45 -16.61
C VAL A 90 30.07 36.42 -18.14
N SER A 91 30.28 37.62 -18.67
CA SER A 91 30.63 37.89 -20.06
C SER A 91 31.91 37.12 -20.44
N ARG A 92 31.78 36.11 -21.31
CA ARG A 92 32.94 35.45 -21.91
C ARG A 92 33.36 36.26 -23.14
N ARG A 93 34.47 36.99 -22.99
CA ARG A 93 35.15 37.68 -24.09
C ARG A 93 35.59 36.67 -25.16
N VAL A 94 35.29 37.03 -26.39
CA VAL A 94 35.85 36.45 -27.62
C VAL A 94 37.34 36.79 -27.70
N SER A 95 38.20 35.79 -27.91
CA SER A 95 39.53 35.92 -28.49
C SER A 95 39.91 34.55 -29.07
N GLY A 96 40.22 34.52 -30.37
CA GLY A 96 40.45 33.30 -31.16
C GLY A 96 41.88 32.76 -31.08
N ASP A 97 42.08 31.54 -31.59
CA ASP A 97 42.89 31.25 -32.79
C ASP A 97 42.84 29.74 -33.09
N GLY A 98 43.06 29.39 -34.36
CA GLY A 98 42.80 28.07 -34.96
C GLY A 98 43.73 26.95 -34.49
N ASP A 99 43.32 25.68 -34.66
CA ASP A 99 43.79 24.86 -35.78
C ASP A 99 42.96 23.57 -35.94
N ASP A 100 42.94 23.06 -37.16
CA ASP A 100 42.18 21.94 -37.71
C ASP A 100 42.76 20.57 -37.32
N GLY A 101 41.92 19.52 -37.32
CA GLY A 101 42.36 18.14 -37.12
C GLY A 101 41.30 17.20 -36.55
N GLY A 102 40.32 16.82 -37.37
CA GLY A 102 39.30 15.83 -37.00
C GLY A 102 39.88 14.45 -36.67
N VAL A 103 39.45 13.87 -35.54
CA VAL A 103 39.56 12.44 -35.23
C VAL A 103 38.31 12.01 -34.45
N GLY A 104 37.62 11.01 -35.01
CA GLY A 104 36.50 10.21 -34.50
C GLY A 104 35.84 10.59 -33.18
N ALA A 105 34.58 11.06 -33.28
CA ALA A 105 33.61 10.86 -32.20
C ALA A 105 33.48 9.35 -31.97
N SER A 106 33.95 8.91 -30.81
CA SER A 106 33.79 7.54 -30.37
C SER A 106 32.29 7.24 -30.28
N GLN A 107 31.88 6.07 -30.77
CA GLN A 107 30.47 5.66 -30.84
C GLN A 107 29.84 5.50 -29.43
N GLU A 108 30.66 5.52 -28.38
CA GLU A 108 30.28 5.50 -26.96
C GLU A 108 29.78 6.87 -26.45
N GLU A 109 30.32 8.00 -26.93
CA GLU A 109 29.85 9.34 -26.53
C GLU A 109 28.45 9.68 -27.06
N CYS A 110 27.97 8.98 -28.09
CA CYS A 110 26.65 9.22 -28.68
C CYS A 110 25.51 8.50 -27.95
N GLU A 111 25.76 7.35 -27.31
CA GLU A 111 24.73 6.57 -26.60
C GLU A 111 24.41 7.17 -25.21
N GLU A 112 25.41 7.67 -24.47
CA GLU A 112 25.19 8.36 -23.18
C GLU A 112 24.37 9.66 -23.33
N THR A 113 24.49 10.34 -24.47
CA THR A 113 23.80 11.60 -24.73
C THR A 113 22.30 11.41 -25.05
N GLN A 114 21.88 10.20 -25.45
CA GLN A 114 20.49 9.90 -25.84
C GLN A 114 19.64 9.32 -24.70
N MET A 115 20.25 8.64 -23.73
CA MET A 115 19.53 7.94 -22.67
C MET A 115 18.65 8.86 -21.79
N PRO A 116 19.12 10.05 -21.34
CA PRO A 116 18.28 11.04 -20.67
C PRO A 116 17.04 11.46 -21.48
N VAL A 117 17.20 11.59 -22.80
CA VAL A 117 16.12 12.00 -23.71
C VAL A 117 15.07 10.91 -23.81
N ILE A 118 15.49 9.64 -23.86
CA ILE A 118 14.60 8.48 -23.91
C ILE A 118 13.82 8.36 -22.59
N ILE A 119 14.49 8.31 -21.44
CA ILE A 119 13.82 8.09 -20.14
C ILE A 119 12.89 9.24 -19.74
N CYS A 120 13.16 10.47 -20.19
CA CYS A 120 12.33 11.64 -19.91
C CYS A 120 11.14 11.81 -20.88
N SER A 121 11.11 11.07 -21.99
CA SER A 121 10.06 11.16 -22.99
C SER A 121 9.12 9.94 -22.89
N PRO A 122 7.86 10.13 -22.44
CA PRO A 122 6.87 9.04 -22.39
C PRO A 122 6.77 8.25 -23.70
N HIS A 123 6.78 8.95 -24.83
CA HIS A 123 6.69 8.34 -26.16
C HIS A 123 7.93 7.53 -26.50
N ALA A 124 9.13 8.09 -26.35
CA ALA A 124 10.36 7.40 -26.69
C ALA A 124 10.60 6.19 -25.78
N LEU A 125 10.26 6.31 -24.49
CA LEU A 125 10.32 5.21 -23.53
C LEU A 125 9.32 4.10 -23.90
N HIS A 126 8.10 4.46 -24.32
CA HIS A 126 7.11 3.50 -24.78
C HIS A 126 7.55 2.77 -26.05
N GLU A 127 7.98 3.48 -27.09
CA GLU A 127 8.49 2.88 -28.34
C GLU A 127 9.66 1.94 -28.09
N THR A 128 10.57 2.30 -27.18
CA THR A 128 11.72 1.46 -26.83
C THR A 128 11.27 0.13 -26.20
N LEU A 129 10.17 0.14 -25.44
CA LEU A 129 9.71 -0.98 -24.62
C LEU A 129 8.44 -1.67 -25.16
N GLU A 130 7.98 -1.29 -26.35
CA GLU A 130 6.66 -1.69 -26.89
C GLU A 130 6.48 -3.21 -27.00
N GLU A 131 7.57 -3.95 -27.24
CA GLU A 131 7.55 -5.41 -27.29
C GLU A 131 7.09 -6.06 -25.98
N PHE A 132 7.30 -5.38 -24.84
CA PHE A 132 6.86 -5.86 -23.53
C PHE A 132 5.39 -5.58 -23.24
N ALA A 133 4.65 -4.90 -24.14
CA ALA A 133 3.24 -4.59 -23.94
C ALA A 133 2.37 -5.85 -23.77
N ALA A 134 2.82 -7.00 -24.30
CA ALA A 134 2.18 -8.31 -24.16
C ALA A 134 2.56 -9.06 -22.87
N SER A 135 3.42 -8.50 -22.03
CA SER A 135 3.79 -9.09 -20.75
C SER A 135 2.61 -9.15 -19.78
N ASN A 136 2.50 -10.25 -19.03
CA ASN A 136 1.49 -10.45 -17.98
C ASN A 136 1.63 -9.48 -16.79
N LEU A 137 2.70 -8.68 -16.76
CA LEU A 137 2.92 -7.61 -15.79
C LEU A 137 2.05 -6.38 -16.07
N PHE A 138 1.53 -6.25 -17.29
CA PHE A 138 0.66 -5.14 -17.68
C PHE A 138 -0.80 -5.56 -17.81
N CYS A 139 -1.70 -4.61 -17.61
CA CYS A 139 -3.12 -4.83 -17.77
C CYS A 139 -3.51 -4.72 -19.25
N HIS A 140 -4.02 -5.81 -19.83
CA HIS A 140 -4.43 -5.84 -21.25
C HIS A 140 -5.87 -5.37 -21.48
N LYS A 141 -6.73 -5.38 -20.45
CA LYS A 141 -8.12 -4.89 -20.50
C LYS A 141 -8.48 -4.30 -19.15
N VAL A 142 -8.88 -3.03 -19.12
CA VAL A 142 -9.41 -2.41 -17.90
C VAL A 142 -10.91 -2.69 -17.87
N SER A 143 -11.39 -3.49 -16.91
CA SER A 143 -12.80 -3.43 -16.54
C SER A 143 -12.98 -2.15 -15.72
N MET A 144 -13.22 -1.03 -16.41
CA MET A 144 -13.82 0.12 -15.77
C MET A 144 -15.27 -0.27 -15.48
N ASN A 145 -15.75 0.00 -14.26
CA ASN A 145 -17.18 0.19 -14.10
C ASN A 145 -17.54 1.50 -14.83
N ASP A 146 -17.73 1.42 -16.14
CA ASP A 146 -18.59 2.33 -16.89
C ASP A 146 -19.82 1.52 -17.28
N SER A 147 -20.85 1.60 -16.45
CA SER A 147 -22.21 1.51 -16.96
C SER A 147 -22.46 2.77 -17.77
N ASP A 148 -22.28 2.71 -19.09
CA ASP A 148 -23.42 2.82 -20.01
C ASP A 148 -22.99 2.83 -21.47
N ASP A 149 -23.56 1.86 -22.17
CA ASP A 149 -23.51 1.65 -23.60
C ASP A 149 -24.43 2.69 -24.26
N HIS A 150 -23.90 3.88 -24.59
CA HIS A 150 -24.54 4.74 -25.59
C HIS A 150 -23.52 5.35 -26.54
N ARG A 151 -23.44 4.73 -27.73
CA ARG A 151 -22.93 5.33 -28.96
C ARG A 151 -23.50 6.74 -29.13
N ASN A 152 -22.64 7.75 -29.18
CA ASN A 152 -22.91 8.90 -30.03
C ASN A 152 -21.62 9.49 -30.59
N ASN A 153 -21.56 9.60 -31.91
CA ASN A 153 -20.48 10.21 -32.68
C ASN A 153 -20.47 11.72 -32.44
N GLY A 154 -19.28 12.29 -32.23
CA GLY A 154 -19.04 13.73 -32.28
C GLY A 154 -17.63 14.05 -31.81
N GLU A 155 -16.75 14.37 -32.75
CA GLU A 155 -15.41 14.89 -32.50
C GLU A 155 -15.48 16.18 -31.67
N GLU A 156 -14.86 16.19 -30.50
CA GLU A 156 -14.31 17.41 -29.90
C GLU A 156 -13.09 17.04 -29.05
N ALA A 157 -11.91 17.40 -29.56
CA ALA A 157 -10.64 17.27 -28.86
C ALA A 157 -10.64 18.19 -27.63
N LEU A 158 -10.52 17.60 -26.44
CA LEU A 158 -10.34 18.35 -25.19
C LEU A 158 -9.09 17.86 -24.44
N LEU A 159 -8.35 18.87 -23.97
CA LEU A 159 -7.00 18.85 -23.41
C LEU A 159 -6.80 17.87 -22.23
N PRO A 160 -5.58 17.34 -22.02
CA PRO A 160 -5.29 16.46 -20.90
C PRO A 160 -5.24 17.28 -19.61
N GLY A 161 -6.11 16.97 -18.65
CA GLY A 161 -6.03 17.60 -17.32
C GLY A 161 -7.25 17.54 -16.42
N THR A 162 -8.42 17.11 -16.87
CA THR A 162 -9.62 17.05 -16.02
C THR A 162 -10.50 15.84 -16.34
N GLY A 163 -10.04 14.65 -15.95
CA GLY A 163 -10.81 13.40 -16.04
C GLY A 163 -11.04 12.79 -14.66
N SER A 164 -12.30 12.54 -14.31
CA SER A 164 -12.78 11.98 -13.04
C SER A 164 -11.95 10.78 -12.54
N MET A 165 -11.13 10.98 -11.50
CA MET A 165 -10.26 9.97 -10.88
C MET A 165 -10.95 9.12 -9.80
N SER A 166 -12.20 8.70 -9.99
CA SER A 166 -13.00 8.02 -8.94
C SER A 166 -13.56 6.65 -9.35
N GLY A 167 -12.81 5.88 -10.16
CA GLY A 167 -13.16 4.50 -10.49
C GLY A 167 -12.35 3.50 -9.66
N VAL A 168 -13.02 2.63 -8.90
CA VAL A 168 -12.37 1.47 -8.27
C VAL A 168 -11.85 0.53 -9.37
N ARG A 169 -10.55 0.19 -9.36
CA ARG A 169 -9.94 -0.70 -10.36
C ARG A 169 -9.70 -2.10 -9.84
N PHE A 170 -9.90 -3.08 -10.73
CA PHE A 170 -9.60 -4.49 -10.50
C PHE A 170 -8.80 -5.06 -11.67
N CYS A 171 -7.79 -5.89 -11.37
CA CYS A 171 -6.98 -6.54 -12.41
C CYS A 171 -7.66 -7.80 -13.01
N SER A 172 -8.75 -8.26 -12.41
CA SER A 172 -9.55 -9.41 -12.85
C SER A 172 -10.89 -9.44 -12.11
N ASP A 173 -11.88 -10.15 -12.65
CA ASP A 173 -13.17 -10.40 -11.97
C ASP A 173 -12.99 -11.14 -10.65
N GLY A 174 -12.06 -12.10 -10.59
CA GLY A 174 -11.72 -12.78 -9.33
C GLY A 174 -11.20 -11.82 -8.25
N CYS A 175 -10.47 -10.75 -8.63
CA CYS A 175 -10.09 -9.71 -7.67
C CYS A 175 -11.27 -8.84 -7.23
N LYS A 176 -12.25 -8.61 -8.10
CA LYS A 176 -13.48 -7.89 -7.76
C LYS A 176 -14.31 -8.70 -6.77
N GLU A 177 -14.52 -9.98 -7.06
CA GLU A 177 -15.21 -10.91 -6.16
C GLU A 177 -14.51 -11.02 -4.81
N ARG A 178 -13.19 -11.24 -4.82
CA ARG A 178 -12.38 -11.27 -3.59
C ARG A 178 -12.51 -9.98 -2.77
N TYR A 179 -12.43 -8.81 -3.40
CA TYR A 179 -12.60 -7.55 -2.68
C TYR A 179 -13.99 -7.43 -2.06
N LEU A 180 -15.05 -7.69 -2.83
CA LEU A 180 -16.42 -7.50 -2.38
C LEU A 180 -16.88 -8.56 -1.36
N HIS A 181 -16.43 -9.79 -1.51
CA HIS A 181 -16.95 -10.96 -0.80
C HIS A 181 -15.93 -11.71 0.09
N GLU A 182 -14.63 -11.47 0.00
CA GLU A 182 -13.68 -12.04 0.96
C GLU A 182 -13.09 -10.97 1.88
N LEU A 183 -12.91 -9.74 1.38
CA LEU A 183 -12.32 -8.63 2.11
C LEU A 183 -13.38 -7.65 2.68
N GLY A 184 -14.67 -7.93 2.47
CA GLY A 184 -15.76 -7.07 2.95
C GLY A 184 -15.86 -5.71 2.26
N GLY A 185 -15.19 -5.52 1.12
CA GLY A 185 -15.08 -4.24 0.41
C GLY A 185 -16.42 -3.64 -0.03
N ARG A 186 -17.48 -4.45 -0.14
CA ARG A 186 -18.85 -3.95 -0.41
C ARG A 186 -19.38 -2.98 0.67
N PHE A 187 -18.87 -3.08 1.90
CA PHE A 187 -19.24 -2.18 3.00
C PHE A 187 -18.45 -0.87 2.99
N LEU A 188 -17.31 -0.86 2.29
CA LEU A 188 -16.42 0.30 2.16
C LEU A 188 -16.64 1.07 0.85
N SER A 189 -17.50 0.56 -0.03
CA SER A 189 -17.84 1.20 -1.30
C SER A 189 -19.29 1.65 -1.31
N VAL A 190 -19.52 2.85 -1.86
CA VAL A 190 -20.86 3.30 -2.22
C VAL A 190 -21.17 2.69 -3.59
N LEU A 191 -21.78 1.50 -3.61
CA LEU A 191 -22.34 0.94 -4.83
C LEU A 191 -23.50 1.83 -5.28
N PRO A 192 -23.58 2.23 -6.57
CA PRO A 192 -24.79 2.86 -7.08
C PRO A 192 -25.94 1.87 -6.92
N THR A 193 -26.91 2.17 -6.07
CA THR A 193 -28.22 1.54 -6.18
C THR A 193 -28.79 1.96 -7.54
N ALA A 194 -29.31 1.02 -8.33
CA ALA A 194 -30.00 1.32 -9.58
C ALA A 194 -31.11 2.35 -9.30
N GLY A 195 -30.86 3.63 -9.61
CA GLY A 195 -31.69 4.77 -9.22
C GLY A 195 -30.93 5.95 -8.57
N ALA A 196 -29.69 5.79 -8.12
CA ALA A 196 -28.94 6.82 -7.38
C ALA A 196 -28.14 7.81 -8.25
N GLU A 197 -27.94 7.53 -9.54
CA GLU A 197 -27.24 8.47 -10.44
C GLU A 197 -28.04 9.75 -10.70
N ALA A 198 -29.37 9.71 -10.58
CA ALA A 198 -30.21 10.90 -10.59
C ALA A 198 -30.17 11.66 -9.24
N THR A 199 -29.82 11.01 -8.14
CA THR A 199 -29.89 11.59 -6.79
C THR A 199 -28.62 12.34 -6.40
N LEU A 200 -27.44 11.95 -6.90
CA LEU A 200 -26.18 12.65 -6.60
C LEU A 200 -26.07 14.05 -7.25
N LYS A 201 -26.68 14.26 -8.41
CA LYS A 201 -26.78 15.61 -9.01
C LYS A 201 -27.95 16.43 -8.44
N SER A 202 -28.97 15.78 -7.85
CA SER A 202 -30.12 16.46 -7.23
C SER A 202 -29.94 16.79 -5.74
N ALA A 203 -29.07 16.08 -5.01
CA ALA A 203 -28.77 16.33 -3.58
C ALA A 203 -27.97 17.62 -3.32
N ALA A 204 -27.52 18.31 -4.38
CA ALA A 204 -27.05 19.69 -4.31
C ALA A 204 -28.20 20.71 -4.09
N THR A 205 -29.46 20.26 -3.99
CA THR A 205 -30.62 21.13 -3.77
C THR A 205 -31.10 21.04 -2.32
N ALA A 206 -30.60 21.98 -1.51
CA ALA A 206 -31.21 22.53 -0.30
C ALA A 206 -31.54 21.58 0.87
N ILE A 207 -30.53 21.01 1.52
CA ILE A 207 -30.56 20.84 2.98
C ILE A 207 -29.75 22.02 3.56
N ARG A 208 -30.35 22.83 4.45
CA ARG A 208 -29.61 23.82 5.24
C ARG A 208 -28.64 23.07 6.15
N THR A 209 -27.43 22.81 5.68
CA THR A 209 -26.34 22.30 6.50
C THR A 209 -25.99 23.38 7.52
N THR A 210 -26.09 23.03 8.80
CA THR A 210 -25.63 23.94 9.85
C THR A 210 -24.09 23.99 9.83
N SER A 211 -23.49 25.10 10.25
CA SER A 211 -22.02 25.21 10.40
C SER A 211 -21.46 24.04 11.23
N THR A 212 -22.18 23.62 12.26
CA THR A 212 -21.84 22.47 13.11
C THR A 212 -21.79 21.15 12.33
N THR A 213 -22.76 20.88 11.45
CA THR A 213 -22.79 19.66 10.63
C THR A 213 -21.60 19.55 9.68
N HIS A 214 -21.29 20.64 8.96
CA HIS A 214 -20.14 20.66 8.05
C HIS A 214 -18.81 20.48 8.82
N ASN A 215 -18.69 21.12 9.98
CA ASN A 215 -17.51 20.98 10.84
C ASN A 215 -17.34 19.56 11.36
N LEU A 216 -18.40 18.79 11.58
CA LEU A 216 -18.28 17.39 12.01
C LEU A 216 -17.96 16.44 10.85
N GLN A 217 -18.44 16.74 9.64
CA GLN A 217 -18.15 15.91 8.46
C GLN A 217 -16.71 16.06 7.94
N ARG A 218 -16.10 17.23 8.14
CA ARG A 218 -14.68 17.51 7.85
C ARG A 218 -14.03 18.17 9.07
N PRO A 219 -13.77 17.39 10.14
CA PRO A 219 -13.40 17.95 11.43
C PRO A 219 -11.95 18.41 11.49
N SER A 220 -11.75 19.60 12.03
CA SER A 220 -10.43 20.06 12.48
C SER A 220 -9.98 19.26 13.71
N ALA A 221 -8.69 19.29 14.04
CA ALA A 221 -8.17 18.71 15.29
C ALA A 221 -8.92 19.23 16.52
N ASN A 222 -9.25 20.53 16.55
CA ASN A 222 -10.04 21.12 17.64
C ASN A 222 -11.46 20.55 17.69
N THR A 223 -12.11 20.38 16.53
CA THR A 223 -13.43 19.75 16.46
C THR A 223 -13.39 18.34 17.03
N ILE A 224 -12.40 17.53 16.65
CA ILE A 224 -12.21 16.18 17.17
C ILE A 224 -12.07 16.21 18.70
N MET A 225 -11.22 17.09 19.24
CA MET A 225 -11.01 17.23 20.68
C MET A 225 -12.30 17.58 21.42
N CYS A 226 -13.07 18.56 20.94
CA CYS A 226 -14.30 19.01 21.59
C CYS A 226 -15.41 17.93 21.57
N PHE A 227 -15.53 17.19 20.46
CA PHE A 227 -16.66 16.28 20.22
C PHE A 227 -16.35 14.81 20.55
N ALA A 228 -15.09 14.44 20.79
CA ALA A 228 -14.67 13.08 21.13
C ALA A 228 -15.49 12.47 22.28
N VAL A 229 -15.83 13.27 23.30
CA VAL A 229 -16.63 12.83 24.45
C VAL A 229 -18.10 13.20 24.28
N THR A 230 -18.38 14.44 23.85
CA THR A 230 -19.71 15.06 23.93
C THR A 230 -20.66 14.72 22.78
N LEU A 231 -20.16 14.18 21.66
CA LEU A 231 -21.00 13.85 20.50
C LEU A 231 -22.03 12.76 20.86
N ASP A 232 -23.32 13.10 20.82
CA ASP A 232 -24.45 12.23 21.12
C ASP A 232 -25.06 11.57 19.86
N ALA A 233 -25.92 10.58 20.08
CA ALA A 233 -26.55 9.79 19.02
C ALA A 233 -27.40 10.64 18.06
N ALA A 234 -28.20 11.57 18.58
CA ALA A 234 -29.09 12.40 17.77
C ALA A 234 -28.29 13.31 16.82
N THR A 235 -27.20 13.91 17.31
CA THR A 235 -26.29 14.73 16.52
C THR A 235 -25.58 13.88 15.46
N MET A 236 -25.20 12.64 15.78
CA MET A 236 -24.58 11.71 14.83
C MET A 236 -25.54 11.34 13.69
N GLU A 237 -26.80 11.03 14.01
CA GLU A 237 -27.83 10.71 13.01
C GLU A 237 -28.09 11.88 12.06
N GLN A 238 -28.17 13.09 12.60
CA GLN A 238 -28.33 14.30 11.80
C GLN A 238 -27.10 14.59 10.93
N THR A 239 -25.90 14.34 11.46
CA THR A 239 -24.64 14.62 10.76
C THR A 239 -24.34 13.61 9.66
N TRP A 240 -24.61 12.34 9.90
CA TRP A 240 -24.36 11.24 8.96
C TRP A 240 -25.64 10.42 8.72
N PRO A 241 -26.56 10.94 7.89
CA PRO A 241 -27.85 10.29 7.63
C PRO A 241 -27.74 9.08 6.70
N SER A 242 -26.62 8.91 5.98
CA SER A 242 -26.43 7.76 5.08
C SER A 242 -24.99 7.24 5.11
N LYS A 243 -24.79 6.00 4.63
CA LYS A 243 -23.48 5.35 4.51
C LYS A 243 -22.46 6.20 3.75
N ALA A 244 -22.89 6.87 2.68
CA ALA A 244 -22.01 7.75 1.89
C ALA A 244 -21.45 8.93 2.72
N HIS A 245 -22.26 9.55 3.58
CA HIS A 245 -21.81 10.67 4.41
C HIS A 245 -20.76 10.22 5.44
N VAL A 246 -21.00 9.11 6.14
CA VAL A 246 -20.06 8.63 7.16
C VAL A 246 -18.77 8.11 6.53
N LEU A 247 -18.83 7.42 5.39
CA LEU A 247 -17.65 6.99 4.65
C LEU A 247 -16.81 8.19 4.19
N ALA A 248 -17.43 9.25 3.67
CA ALA A 248 -16.70 10.46 3.27
C ALA A 248 -15.96 11.11 4.46
N THR A 249 -16.56 11.11 5.66
CA THR A 249 -15.87 11.59 6.87
C THR A 249 -14.74 10.65 7.30
N LEU A 250 -14.97 9.34 7.25
CA LEU A 250 -13.93 8.35 7.58
C LEU A 250 -12.74 8.46 6.62
N GLU A 251 -12.98 8.59 5.31
CA GLU A 251 -11.94 8.85 4.31
C GLU A 251 -11.17 10.14 4.62
N TYR A 252 -11.88 11.22 4.97
CA TYR A 252 -11.24 12.47 5.37
C TYR A 252 -10.35 12.28 6.62
N LEU A 253 -10.80 11.53 7.63
CA LEU A 253 -10.01 11.23 8.83
C LEU A 253 -8.77 10.39 8.51
N VAL A 254 -8.91 9.40 7.64
CA VAL A 254 -7.82 8.56 7.17
C VAL A 254 -6.75 9.43 6.49
N GLU A 255 -7.16 10.32 5.59
CA GLU A 255 -6.26 11.16 4.81
C GLU A 255 -5.53 12.24 5.61
N ASN A 256 -6.20 12.84 6.61
CA ASN A 256 -5.72 14.05 7.27
C ASN A 256 -5.16 13.80 8.67
N PHE A 257 -5.41 12.63 9.27
CA PHE A 257 -5.03 12.36 10.66
C PHE A 257 -4.29 11.03 10.84
N ASN A 258 -4.87 9.92 10.39
CA ASN A 258 -4.25 8.62 10.60
C ASN A 258 -4.70 7.58 9.56
N GLU A 259 -3.80 7.25 8.64
CA GLU A 259 -4.07 6.28 7.58
C GLU A 259 -4.37 4.86 8.11
N ARG A 260 -3.93 4.52 9.32
CA ARG A 260 -4.21 3.22 9.95
C ARG A 260 -5.70 2.99 10.20
N LEU A 261 -6.51 4.05 10.25
CA LEU A 261 -7.96 3.92 10.31
C LEU A 261 -8.50 3.10 9.11
N LEU A 262 -7.85 3.16 7.95
CA LEU A 262 -8.25 2.36 6.78
C LEU A 262 -8.02 0.86 6.98
N LEU A 263 -6.94 0.46 7.67
CA LEU A 263 -6.72 -0.94 8.05
C LEU A 263 -7.78 -1.41 9.06
N ILE A 264 -8.12 -0.57 10.04
CA ILE A 264 -9.18 -0.88 11.01
C ILE A 264 -10.50 -1.09 10.28
N LEU A 265 -10.87 -0.18 9.37
CA LEU A 265 -12.09 -0.29 8.57
C LEU A 265 -12.10 -1.56 7.71
N SER A 266 -10.98 -1.91 7.09
CA SER A 266 -10.84 -3.14 6.28
C SER A 266 -11.01 -4.41 7.13
N LEU A 267 -10.41 -4.43 8.33
CA LEU A 267 -10.58 -5.52 9.30
C LEU A 267 -12.04 -5.66 9.74
N LEU A 268 -12.68 -4.56 10.12
CA LEU A 268 -14.06 -4.56 10.58
C LEU A 268 -15.04 -4.92 9.44
N ALA A 269 -14.78 -4.45 8.22
CA ALA A 269 -15.59 -4.80 7.05
C ALA A 269 -15.53 -6.30 6.74
N ARG A 270 -14.34 -6.89 6.85
CA ARG A 270 -14.15 -8.33 6.73
C ARG A 270 -14.88 -9.10 7.84
N CYS A 271 -14.73 -8.68 9.10
CA CYS A 271 -15.46 -9.30 10.22
C CYS A 271 -16.98 -9.19 10.04
N LEU A 272 -17.48 -8.06 9.54
CA LEU A 272 -18.90 -7.86 9.25
C LEU A 272 -19.38 -8.79 8.14
N HIS A 273 -18.58 -8.94 7.07
CA HIS A 273 -18.85 -9.90 6.01
C HIS A 273 -18.98 -11.32 6.58
N ASP A 274 -17.98 -11.78 7.34
CA ASP A 274 -17.93 -13.12 7.91
C ASP A 274 -19.10 -13.35 8.90
N THR A 275 -19.54 -12.30 9.60
CA THR A 275 -20.68 -12.38 10.53
C THR A 275 -22.00 -12.57 9.79
N LEU A 276 -22.18 -11.89 8.65
CA LEU A 276 -23.39 -11.98 7.83
C LEU A 276 -23.40 -13.26 6.96
N HIS A 277 -22.23 -13.83 6.67
CA HIS A 277 -22.07 -15.02 5.86
C HIS A 277 -22.18 -16.31 6.70
N GLY A 278 -23.39 -16.85 6.91
CA GLY A 278 -23.51 -18.22 7.44
C GLY A 278 -24.78 -18.63 8.19
N ALA A 279 -25.74 -17.73 8.47
CA ALA A 279 -27.03 -18.11 9.05
C ALA A 279 -28.07 -16.99 8.91
N PHE A 280 -29.37 -17.32 8.96
CA PHE A 280 -30.40 -16.35 9.32
C PHE A 280 -30.16 -15.94 10.78
N ILE A 281 -29.68 -14.71 10.98
CA ILE A 281 -29.37 -14.16 12.30
C ILE A 281 -30.39 -13.04 12.57
N SER A 282 -30.99 -13.02 13.76
CA SER A 282 -31.85 -11.89 14.15
C SER A 282 -31.00 -10.64 14.36
N SER A 283 -31.58 -9.45 14.15
CA SER A 283 -30.89 -8.17 14.39
C SER A 283 -30.25 -8.09 15.80
N GLU A 284 -30.93 -8.66 16.81
CA GLU A 284 -30.45 -8.71 18.20
C GLU A 284 -29.19 -9.56 18.42
N GLN A 285 -29.01 -10.65 17.65
CA GLN A 285 -27.85 -11.54 17.78
C GLN A 285 -26.66 -11.09 16.93
N LEU A 286 -26.89 -10.23 15.94
CA LEU A 286 -25.90 -9.82 14.94
C LEU A 286 -24.74 -9.04 15.59
N GLN A 287 -25.04 -8.10 16.48
CA GLN A 287 -24.02 -7.29 17.16
C GLN A 287 -23.11 -8.12 18.05
N GLY A 288 -23.68 -9.05 18.83
CA GLY A 288 -22.92 -9.94 19.70
C GLY A 288 -21.96 -10.81 18.90
N ARG A 289 -22.43 -11.44 17.82
CA ARG A 289 -21.59 -12.26 16.93
C ARG A 289 -20.51 -11.43 16.24
N PHE A 290 -20.82 -10.21 15.80
CA PHE A 290 -19.82 -9.32 15.22
C PHE A 290 -18.72 -8.99 16.23
N ALA A 291 -19.09 -8.61 17.45
CA ALA A 291 -18.12 -8.32 18.51
C ALA A 291 -17.27 -9.55 18.86
N GLU A 292 -17.87 -10.74 18.91
CA GLU A 292 -17.14 -12.01 19.09
C GLU A 292 -16.15 -12.27 17.96
N LYS A 293 -16.53 -12.06 16.69
CA LYS A 293 -15.62 -12.21 15.54
C LYS A 293 -14.43 -11.26 15.59
N VAL A 294 -14.68 -9.99 15.95
CA VAL A 294 -13.61 -9.00 16.14
C VAL A 294 -12.71 -9.41 17.31
N HIS A 295 -13.28 -9.94 18.40
CA HIS A 295 -12.51 -10.42 19.54
C HIS A 295 -11.65 -11.64 19.21
N GLU A 296 -12.18 -12.64 18.51
CA GLU A 296 -11.43 -13.80 18.00
C GLU A 296 -10.26 -13.34 17.12
N PHE A 297 -10.50 -12.34 16.26
CA PHE A 297 -9.46 -11.75 15.43
C PHE A 297 -8.36 -11.11 16.29
N VAL A 298 -8.73 -10.32 17.32
CA VAL A 298 -7.76 -9.70 18.22
C VAL A 298 -6.89 -10.72 18.95
N LEU A 299 -7.50 -11.80 19.43
CA LEU A 299 -6.78 -12.87 20.11
C LEU A 299 -5.80 -13.62 19.19
N ARG A 300 -6.16 -13.81 17.91
CA ARG A 300 -5.32 -14.54 16.94
C ARG A 300 -3.95 -13.89 16.69
N PHE A 301 -3.84 -12.56 16.81
CA PHE A 301 -2.60 -11.83 16.51
C PHE A 301 -1.89 -11.28 17.76
N ALA A 302 -2.54 -11.35 18.93
CA ALA A 302 -2.22 -10.55 20.11
C ALA A 302 -2.28 -9.03 19.81
N GLU A 303 -2.83 -8.25 20.74
CA GLU A 303 -2.97 -6.80 20.57
C GLU A 303 -1.66 -6.02 20.68
N GLY A 304 -0.55 -6.70 21.01
CA GLY A 304 0.71 -6.06 21.37
C GLY A 304 0.63 -5.30 22.71
N ALA A 305 1.75 -4.71 23.14
CA ALA A 305 1.75 -3.90 24.37
C ALA A 305 1.01 -2.57 24.16
N ALA A 306 0.03 -2.28 25.03
CA ALA A 306 -0.68 -1.02 25.01
C ALA A 306 0.28 0.16 25.26
N ARG A 307 0.37 1.08 24.31
CA ARG A 307 1.21 2.27 24.43
C ARG A 307 0.44 3.45 25.02
N PRO A 308 1.10 4.31 25.81
CA PRO A 308 0.51 5.57 26.24
C PRO A 308 0.07 6.39 25.04
N LEU A 309 -1.21 6.71 24.97
CA LEU A 309 -1.78 7.57 23.94
C LEU A 309 -1.79 9.02 24.40
N THR A 310 -1.37 9.93 23.52
CA THR A 310 -1.53 11.37 23.74
C THR A 310 -3.02 11.74 23.83
N GLU A 311 -3.32 12.92 24.39
CA GLU A 311 -4.69 13.41 24.47
C GLU A 311 -5.34 13.50 23.09
N GLN A 312 -4.59 14.00 22.10
CA GLN A 312 -5.01 14.11 20.70
C GLN A 312 -5.29 12.76 20.07
N GLN A 313 -4.41 11.77 20.26
CA GLN A 313 -4.64 10.41 19.75
C GLN A 313 -5.87 9.77 20.38
N ARG A 314 -6.08 9.98 21.69
CA ARG A 314 -7.24 9.47 22.41
C ARG A 314 -8.54 10.12 21.92
N ALA A 315 -8.53 11.43 21.67
CA ALA A 315 -9.66 12.13 21.11
C ALA A 315 -9.98 11.66 19.69
N PHE A 316 -8.95 11.52 18.84
CA PHE A 316 -9.07 10.97 17.49
C PHE A 316 -9.72 9.58 17.52
N LEU A 317 -9.18 8.65 18.31
CA LEU A 317 -9.69 7.27 18.39
C LEU A 317 -11.13 7.21 18.90
N ARG A 318 -11.53 8.08 19.84
CA ARG A 318 -12.92 8.16 20.30
C ARG A 318 -13.85 8.73 19.22
N PHE A 319 -13.42 9.78 18.53
CA PHE A 319 -14.21 10.39 17.47
C PHE A 319 -14.39 9.41 16.29
N SER A 320 -13.30 8.80 15.82
CA SER A 320 -13.32 7.81 14.74
C SER A 320 -14.13 6.58 15.14
N TRP A 321 -14.05 6.12 16.40
CA TRP A 321 -14.88 5.04 16.92
C TRP A 321 -16.38 5.34 16.80
N LYS A 322 -16.82 6.57 17.11
CA LYS A 322 -18.23 6.97 16.94
C LYS A 322 -18.64 6.95 15.47
N CYS A 323 -17.81 7.47 14.57
CA CYS A 323 -18.05 7.38 13.13
C CYS A 323 -18.12 5.93 12.65
N VAL A 324 -17.23 5.05 13.13
CA VAL A 324 -17.23 3.61 12.81
C VAL A 324 -18.50 2.92 13.31
N CYS A 325 -18.97 3.20 14.52
CA CYS A 325 -20.23 2.65 15.02
C CYS A 325 -21.41 3.07 14.13
N ARG A 326 -21.46 4.35 13.74
CA ARG A 326 -22.48 4.85 12.82
C ARG A 326 -22.42 4.20 11.44
N TRP A 327 -21.21 3.93 10.94
CA TRP A 327 -21.01 3.19 9.70
C TRP A 327 -21.52 1.75 9.80
N LEU A 328 -21.21 1.04 10.89
CA LEU A 328 -21.71 -0.32 11.14
C LEU A 328 -23.25 -0.37 11.21
N ASP A 329 -23.88 0.61 11.90
CA ASP A 329 -25.33 0.75 11.95
C ASP A 329 -25.95 0.85 10.55
N LEU A 330 -25.40 1.73 9.71
CA LEU A 330 -25.90 1.96 8.36
C LEU A 330 -25.67 0.76 7.44
N CYS A 331 -24.52 0.08 7.54
CA CYS A 331 -24.27 -1.15 6.81
C CYS A 331 -25.28 -2.25 7.17
N CYS A 332 -25.62 -2.40 8.44
CA CYS A 332 -26.61 -3.37 8.88
C CYS A 332 -28.03 -3.03 8.40
N GLN A 333 -28.42 -1.75 8.46
CA GLN A 333 -29.73 -1.29 7.99
C GLN A 333 -29.93 -1.58 6.49
N GLU A 334 -28.90 -1.34 5.68
CA GLU A 334 -28.92 -1.64 4.24
C GLU A 334 -29.08 -3.14 3.95
N GLU A 335 -28.43 -4.02 4.72
CA GLU A 335 -28.45 -5.47 4.49
C GLU A 335 -29.71 -6.16 5.05
N THR A 336 -30.23 -5.69 6.20
CA THR A 336 -31.35 -6.34 6.90
C THR A 336 -32.71 -5.70 6.61
N GLY A 337 -32.74 -4.48 6.05
CA GLY A 337 -33.96 -3.71 5.84
C GLY A 337 -34.66 -3.26 7.14
N ALA A 338 -34.03 -3.45 8.30
CA ALA A 338 -34.58 -3.04 9.59
C ALA A 338 -34.49 -1.52 9.79
N THR A 339 -35.61 -0.89 10.15
CA THR A 339 -35.71 0.56 10.35
C THR A 339 -35.31 1.03 11.74
N ALA A 340 -35.29 0.12 12.72
CA ALA A 340 -34.80 0.36 14.07
C ALA A 340 -33.42 -0.28 14.21
N GLY A 341 -32.37 0.55 14.16
CA GLY A 341 -31.04 0.13 14.56
C GLY A 341 -31.01 -0.14 16.07
N PRO A 342 -30.16 -1.06 16.54
CA PRO A 342 -29.85 -1.22 17.96
C PRO A 342 -29.32 0.08 18.58
N GLU A 343 -29.27 0.19 19.93
CA GLU A 343 -28.70 1.39 20.55
C GLU A 343 -27.29 1.68 20.00
N PRO A 344 -26.99 2.95 19.69
CA PRO A 344 -25.68 3.33 19.18
C PRO A 344 -24.57 2.83 20.12
N PHE A 345 -23.44 2.43 19.54
CA PHE A 345 -22.24 1.95 20.23
C PHE A 345 -22.26 0.51 20.78
N LEU A 346 -23.35 -0.25 20.59
CA LEU A 346 -23.40 -1.67 20.99
C LEU A 346 -22.59 -2.60 20.07
N TRP A 347 -22.31 -2.20 18.83
CA TRP A 347 -21.55 -3.01 17.87
C TRP A 347 -20.14 -3.33 18.33
N LEU A 348 -19.47 -2.33 18.89
CA LEU A 348 -18.04 -2.37 19.16
C LEU A 348 -17.77 -1.47 20.34
N THR A 349 -17.39 -2.04 21.48
CA THR A 349 -17.01 -1.22 22.63
C THR A 349 -15.75 -0.41 22.29
N LEU A 350 -15.61 0.77 22.90
CA LEU A 350 -14.40 1.59 22.74
C LEU A 350 -13.14 0.78 23.11
N GLN A 351 -13.24 -0.08 24.13
CA GLN A 351 -12.12 -0.95 24.52
C GLN A 351 -11.74 -1.92 23.40
N LEU A 352 -12.71 -2.60 22.77
CA LEU A 352 -12.41 -3.53 21.68
C LEU A 352 -11.86 -2.79 20.44
N TYR A 353 -12.38 -1.59 20.15
CA TYR A 353 -11.83 -0.73 19.10
C TYR A 353 -10.35 -0.33 19.34
N LEU A 354 -10.00 0.03 20.59
CA LEU A 354 -8.61 0.33 20.96
C LEU A 354 -7.70 -0.89 20.82
N ARG A 355 -8.19 -2.09 21.14
CA ARG A 355 -7.45 -3.34 20.92
C ARG A 355 -7.18 -3.60 19.44
N CYS A 356 -8.14 -3.32 18.54
CA CYS A 356 -7.89 -3.38 17.10
C CYS A 356 -6.81 -2.37 16.65
N PHE A 357 -6.80 -1.16 17.22
CA PHE A 357 -5.77 -0.17 16.93
C PHE A 357 -4.39 -0.64 17.36
N TRP A 358 -4.22 -1.13 18.60
CA TRP A 358 -2.93 -1.62 19.09
C TRP A 358 -2.47 -2.88 18.36
N LEU A 359 -3.39 -3.79 18.04
CA LEU A 359 -3.10 -4.95 17.20
C LEU A 359 -2.48 -4.50 15.88
N LEU A 360 -3.13 -3.59 15.15
CA LEU A 360 -2.62 -3.13 13.86
C LEU A 360 -1.38 -2.26 14.00
N ASP A 361 -1.17 -1.58 15.12
CA ASP A 361 0.07 -0.86 15.42
C ASP A 361 1.26 -1.80 15.63
N ALA A 362 1.05 -2.90 16.35
CA ALA A 362 2.10 -3.86 16.67
C ALA A 362 2.42 -4.82 15.52
N ASN A 363 1.42 -5.16 14.70
CA ASN A 363 1.48 -6.33 13.82
C ASN A 363 1.47 -6.01 12.32
N ALA A 364 1.16 -4.77 11.91
CA ALA A 364 1.14 -4.42 10.49
C ALA A 364 2.56 -4.23 9.94
N HIS A 365 2.84 -4.85 8.80
CA HIS A 365 4.11 -4.73 8.09
C HIS A 365 3.96 -3.85 6.86
N MET A 366 5.01 -3.06 6.58
CA MET A 366 5.12 -2.38 5.30
C MET A 366 5.25 -3.42 4.17
N PHE A 367 4.55 -3.21 3.08
CA PHE A 367 4.76 -3.96 1.83
C PHE A 367 5.21 -3.01 0.72
N VAL A 368 5.90 -3.58 -0.27
CA VAL A 368 6.28 -2.90 -1.50
C VAL A 368 5.88 -3.76 -2.68
N VAL A 369 5.01 -3.24 -3.52
CA VAL A 369 4.70 -3.78 -4.85
C VAL A 369 5.54 -3.01 -5.86
N VAL A 370 6.49 -3.69 -6.49
CA VAL A 370 7.39 -3.04 -7.43
C VAL A 370 6.69 -2.72 -8.76
N SER A 371 7.24 -1.75 -9.48
CA SER A 371 6.77 -1.39 -10.82
C SER A 371 6.77 -2.61 -11.75
N PRO A 372 5.80 -2.74 -12.66
CA PRO A 372 5.84 -3.71 -13.75
C PRO A 372 7.14 -3.63 -14.58
N LEU A 373 7.63 -2.41 -14.86
CA LEU A 373 8.89 -2.21 -15.59
C LEU A 373 10.11 -2.62 -14.75
N TYR A 374 10.09 -2.41 -13.44
CA TYR A 374 11.14 -2.91 -12.55
C TYR A 374 11.13 -4.44 -12.47
N SER A 375 9.94 -5.04 -12.47
CA SER A 375 9.80 -6.49 -12.51
C SER A 375 10.36 -7.07 -13.81
N LEU A 376 10.14 -6.42 -14.95
CA LEU A 376 10.77 -6.81 -16.21
C LEU A 376 12.29 -6.74 -16.14
N LEU A 377 12.84 -5.66 -15.59
CA LEU A 377 14.28 -5.53 -15.37
C LEU A 377 14.79 -6.72 -14.54
N CYS A 378 14.19 -7.00 -13.38
CA CYS A 378 14.61 -8.10 -12.50
C CYS A 378 14.53 -9.49 -13.16
N LEU A 379 13.54 -9.73 -14.03
CA LEU A 379 13.40 -11.01 -14.75
C LEU A 379 14.53 -11.25 -15.76
N HIS A 380 15.15 -10.18 -16.27
CA HIS A 380 16.13 -10.23 -17.34
C HIS A 380 17.55 -9.84 -16.88
N VAL A 381 17.73 -9.42 -15.61
CA VAL A 381 19.07 -9.30 -15.03
C VAL A 381 19.66 -10.71 -14.87
N PRO A 382 20.85 -10.99 -15.45
CA PRO A 382 21.50 -12.29 -15.25
C PRO A 382 21.78 -12.53 -13.76
N THR A 383 21.43 -13.72 -13.26
CA THR A 383 21.74 -14.10 -11.88
C THR A 383 23.25 -14.03 -11.63
N PRO A 384 23.71 -13.76 -10.39
CA PRO A 384 25.14 -13.71 -10.07
C PRO A 384 25.92 -14.97 -10.51
N GLN A 385 25.27 -16.14 -10.48
CA GLN A 385 25.83 -17.40 -11.00
C GLN A 385 26.04 -17.39 -12.53
N ALA A 386 25.15 -16.76 -13.30
CA ALA A 386 25.29 -16.61 -14.75
C ALA A 386 26.37 -15.58 -15.12
N VAL A 387 26.59 -14.55 -14.28
CA VAL A 387 27.67 -13.57 -14.45
C VAL A 387 29.04 -14.19 -14.16
N TYR A 388 29.15 -15.06 -13.16
CA TYR A 388 30.40 -15.74 -12.80
C TYR A 388 30.84 -16.79 -13.84
N GLN A 389 29.89 -17.45 -14.50
CA GLN A 389 30.18 -18.39 -15.61
C GLN A 389 30.53 -17.68 -16.93
N ARG A 390 30.09 -16.43 -17.11
CA ARG A 390 30.26 -15.65 -18.34
C ARG A 390 31.46 -14.70 -18.28
N GLY A 391 32.50 -15.08 -17.53
CA GLY A 391 33.76 -14.32 -17.45
C GLY A 391 34.40 -14.18 -18.83
N GLY A 392 34.07 -13.11 -19.55
CA GLY A 392 34.68 -12.78 -20.84
C GLY A 392 33.87 -11.96 -21.84
N GLU A 393 32.54 -11.84 -21.72
CA GLU A 393 31.71 -11.26 -22.80
C GLU A 393 30.72 -10.19 -22.30
N ASN A 394 31.22 -9.13 -21.67
CA ASN A 394 30.36 -7.99 -21.29
C ASN A 394 29.97 -7.09 -22.49
N GLY A 395 30.62 -7.24 -23.65
CA GLY A 395 30.43 -6.35 -24.80
C GLY A 395 29.37 -6.78 -25.83
N GLU A 396 28.89 -8.03 -25.80
CA GLU A 396 27.96 -8.54 -26.84
C GLU A 396 26.48 -8.33 -26.50
N LEU A 397 26.09 -8.32 -25.22
CA LEU A 397 24.68 -8.18 -24.83
C LEU A 397 24.13 -6.76 -25.07
N SER A 398 24.92 -5.73 -24.77
CA SER A 398 24.53 -4.31 -24.96
C SER A 398 24.26 -3.93 -26.41
N ARG A 399 24.74 -4.72 -27.38
CA ARG A 399 24.50 -4.48 -28.82
C ARG A 399 23.18 -5.09 -29.33
N THR A 400 22.49 -5.87 -28.51
CA THR A 400 21.18 -6.46 -28.85
C THR A 400 20.04 -5.49 -28.53
N PRO A 401 18.89 -5.57 -29.22
CA PRO A 401 17.70 -4.78 -28.86
C PRO A 401 17.30 -4.94 -27.40
N LEU A 402 17.35 -6.17 -26.88
CA LEU A 402 17.07 -6.49 -25.49
C LEU A 402 18.08 -5.86 -24.52
N GLY A 403 19.37 -5.87 -24.86
CA GLY A 403 20.41 -5.22 -24.06
C GLY A 403 20.15 -3.73 -23.89
N ARG A 404 19.86 -3.04 -25.00
CA ARG A 404 19.51 -1.62 -25.00
C ARG A 404 18.28 -1.31 -24.13
N GLN A 405 17.24 -2.13 -24.22
CA GLN A 405 16.05 -1.99 -23.38
C GLN A 405 16.37 -2.16 -21.89
N MET A 406 17.20 -3.13 -21.54
CA MET A 406 17.61 -3.36 -20.15
C MET A 406 18.49 -2.24 -19.61
N ASP A 407 19.34 -1.64 -20.44
CA ASP A 407 20.15 -0.49 -20.07
C ASP A 407 19.26 0.75 -19.83
N VAL A 408 18.26 0.98 -20.68
CA VAL A 408 17.25 2.03 -20.47
C VAL A 408 16.48 1.82 -19.16
N LEU A 409 16.05 0.59 -18.84
CA LEU A 409 15.37 0.31 -17.57
C LEU A 409 16.30 0.49 -16.37
N ARG A 410 17.56 0.07 -16.47
CA ARG A 410 18.55 0.24 -15.40
C ARG A 410 18.76 1.71 -15.07
N GLU A 411 18.97 2.55 -16.09
CA GLU A 411 19.13 3.98 -15.89
C GLU A 411 17.84 4.65 -15.40
N LEU A 412 16.68 4.25 -15.92
CA LEU A 412 15.39 4.75 -15.43
C LEU A 412 15.23 4.54 -13.92
N PHE A 413 15.54 3.35 -13.40
CA PHE A 413 15.46 3.04 -11.97
C PHE A 413 16.70 3.46 -11.17
N HIS A 414 17.74 3.97 -11.83
CA HIS A 414 18.82 4.70 -11.18
C HIS A 414 18.41 6.15 -10.88
N VAL A 415 17.70 6.79 -11.83
CA VAL A 415 17.24 8.18 -11.73
C VAL A 415 15.97 8.33 -10.88
N VAL A 416 15.02 7.40 -11.00
CA VAL A 416 13.76 7.48 -10.26
C VAL A 416 13.95 6.95 -8.83
N GLU A 417 13.62 7.78 -7.83
CA GLU A 417 13.63 7.37 -6.43
C GLU A 417 12.77 6.11 -6.19
N PRO A 418 13.28 5.09 -5.47
CA PRO A 418 12.56 3.83 -5.23
C PRO A 418 11.16 4.02 -4.63
N ASP A 419 11.01 4.97 -3.70
CA ASP A 419 9.75 5.24 -3.02
C ASP A 419 8.66 5.81 -3.93
N ALA A 420 9.05 6.44 -5.05
CA ALA A 420 8.14 6.97 -6.06
C ALA A 420 7.87 5.96 -7.21
N ALA A 421 8.84 5.08 -7.48
CA ALA A 421 8.72 4.05 -8.52
C ALA A 421 7.73 2.95 -8.15
N HIS A 422 7.52 2.69 -6.86
CA HIS A 422 6.81 1.51 -6.35
C HIS A 422 5.52 1.89 -5.61
N ALA A 423 4.61 0.92 -5.47
CA ALA A 423 3.45 1.07 -4.60
C ALA A 423 3.79 0.54 -3.20
N THR A 424 3.54 1.35 -2.18
CA THR A 424 3.76 0.97 -0.78
C THR A 424 2.47 1.03 0.03
N GLY A 425 2.51 0.39 1.18
CA GLY A 425 1.41 0.38 2.11
C GLY A 425 1.69 -0.52 3.30
N VAL A 426 0.65 -0.83 4.04
CA VAL A 426 0.72 -1.65 5.25
C VAL A 426 -0.24 -2.83 5.13
N ALA A 427 0.17 -3.97 5.64
CA ALA A 427 -0.58 -5.21 5.58
C ALA A 427 -0.41 -6.02 6.86
N LEU A 428 -1.48 -6.74 7.22
CA LEU A 428 -1.46 -7.74 8.28
C LEU A 428 -1.38 -9.14 7.64
N TYR A 429 -0.37 -9.90 8.02
CA TYR A 429 -0.15 -11.28 7.56
C TYR A 429 -0.33 -12.24 8.74
N ASP A 430 -0.77 -13.48 8.52
CA ASP A 430 -0.95 -14.42 9.63
C ASP A 430 0.39 -15.00 10.11
N ALA A 431 1.14 -15.67 9.23
CA ALA A 431 2.42 -16.26 9.59
C ALA A 431 3.56 -15.23 9.59
N ALA A 432 3.63 -14.37 8.58
CA ALA A 432 4.78 -13.48 8.40
C ALA A 432 4.93 -12.45 9.53
N THR A 433 3.82 -12.00 10.13
CA THR A 433 3.81 -11.10 11.28
C THR A 433 4.39 -11.74 12.55
N LYS A 434 4.46 -13.08 12.62
CA LYS A 434 4.94 -13.83 13.78
C LYS A 434 6.43 -14.21 13.65
N ILE A 435 7.16 -13.55 12.75
CA ILE A 435 8.60 -13.70 12.58
C ILE A 435 9.30 -12.72 13.52
N ASN A 436 10.03 -13.24 14.50
CA ASN A 436 10.71 -12.45 15.52
C ASN A 436 11.93 -11.69 14.99
N HIS A 437 12.42 -10.75 15.80
CA HIS A 437 13.56 -9.92 15.47
C HIS A 437 14.91 -10.63 15.68
N SER A 438 15.87 -10.39 14.80
CA SER A 438 17.31 -10.56 15.08
C SER A 438 18.11 -9.49 14.34
N CYS A 439 19.13 -8.91 15.00
CA CYS A 439 20.11 -8.04 14.32
C CYS A 439 21.06 -8.84 13.40
N VAL A 440 21.03 -10.18 13.49
CA VAL A 440 21.68 -11.10 12.54
C VAL A 440 20.58 -11.99 11.98
N PRO A 441 19.77 -11.46 11.04
CA PRO A 441 18.57 -12.15 10.58
C PRO A 441 18.91 -13.39 9.76
N SER A 442 18.08 -14.42 9.84
CA SER A 442 18.14 -15.59 8.96
C SER A 442 17.33 -15.40 7.68
N VAL A 443 16.35 -14.49 7.71
CA VAL A 443 15.45 -14.22 6.59
C VAL A 443 15.23 -12.73 6.38
N ARG A 444 14.74 -12.36 5.19
CA ARG A 444 14.23 -11.01 4.91
C ARG A 444 12.91 -11.06 4.15
N PHE A 445 12.12 -10.02 4.33
CA PHE A 445 11.01 -9.73 3.42
C PHE A 445 11.56 -9.18 2.10
N VAL A 446 11.00 -9.63 0.98
CA VAL A 446 11.33 -9.09 -0.35
C VAL A 446 10.12 -8.40 -0.96
N PRO A 447 10.34 -7.32 -1.75
CA PRO A 447 9.27 -6.70 -2.52
C PRO A 447 8.57 -7.70 -3.44
N THR A 448 7.28 -7.49 -3.67
CA THR A 448 6.48 -8.37 -4.52
C THR A 448 6.44 -7.86 -5.96
N HIS A 449 6.72 -8.76 -6.90
CA HIS A 449 6.57 -8.55 -8.34
C HIS A 449 5.12 -8.84 -8.79
N GLY A 450 4.16 -8.05 -8.28
CA GLY A 450 2.75 -8.21 -8.63
C GLY A 450 1.79 -7.93 -7.47
N ARG A 451 1.12 -8.97 -6.97
CA ARG A 451 0.10 -8.82 -5.91
C ARG A 451 0.78 -8.57 -4.57
N VAL A 452 0.12 -7.83 -3.68
CA VAL A 452 0.55 -7.67 -2.29
C VAL A 452 0.62 -9.04 -1.63
N GLY A 453 1.79 -9.31 -1.05
CA GLY A 453 2.08 -10.54 -0.34
C GLY A 453 3.32 -10.38 0.52
N ALA A 454 3.45 -11.24 1.53
CA ALA A 454 4.68 -11.42 2.25
C ALA A 454 5.47 -12.53 1.56
N VAL A 455 6.62 -12.18 0.98
CA VAL A 455 7.58 -13.14 0.43
C VAL A 455 8.82 -13.09 1.31
N VAL A 456 9.14 -14.21 1.95
CA VAL A 456 10.24 -14.31 2.90
C VAL A 456 11.31 -15.24 2.34
N VAL A 457 12.53 -14.73 2.21
CA VAL A 457 13.66 -15.45 1.62
C VAL A 457 14.78 -15.67 2.62
N ALA A 458 15.50 -16.80 2.48
CA ALA A 458 16.65 -17.15 3.28
C ALA A 458 17.85 -16.23 2.97
N LEU A 459 18.47 -15.67 4.00
CA LEU A 459 19.72 -14.90 3.90
C LEU A 459 20.97 -15.76 4.11
N ARG A 460 20.78 -16.95 4.65
CA ARG A 460 21.81 -17.97 4.90
C ARG A 460 21.14 -19.34 4.86
N ASP A 461 21.93 -20.39 4.97
CA ASP A 461 21.39 -21.73 5.19
C ASP A 461 20.69 -21.81 6.56
N ILE A 462 19.55 -22.50 6.60
CA ILE A 462 18.67 -22.60 7.78
C ILE A 462 18.36 -24.07 8.00
N GLU A 463 18.56 -24.55 9.22
CA GLU A 463 18.29 -25.95 9.56
C GLU A 463 16.80 -26.20 9.80
N LYS A 464 16.36 -27.45 9.61
CA LYS A 464 15.01 -27.88 9.99
C LYS A 464 14.79 -27.67 11.50
N GLY A 465 13.68 -27.02 11.84
CA GLY A 465 13.29 -26.77 13.23
C GLY A 465 13.91 -25.53 13.84
N GLU A 466 14.72 -24.79 13.09
CA GLU A 466 15.29 -23.51 13.49
C GLU A 466 14.22 -22.40 13.47
N GLU A 467 14.28 -21.46 14.41
CA GLU A 467 13.45 -20.26 14.39
C GLU A 467 13.96 -19.28 13.32
N ILE A 468 13.08 -18.84 12.43
CA ILE A 468 13.40 -17.79 11.47
C ILE A 468 13.21 -16.42 12.10
N ARG A 469 14.15 -15.52 11.85
CA ARG A 469 14.14 -14.16 12.40
C ARG A 469 14.51 -13.15 11.33
N SER A 470 13.77 -12.03 11.30
CA SER A 470 14.00 -10.89 10.41
C SER A 470 14.57 -9.71 11.19
N SER A 471 15.16 -8.72 10.50
CA SER A 471 15.44 -7.44 11.15
C SER A 471 14.19 -6.57 11.14
N TYR A 472 13.94 -5.84 12.25
CA TYR A 472 12.87 -4.85 12.39
C TYR A 472 13.41 -3.42 12.23
N ILE A 473 14.73 -3.30 12.14
CA ILE A 473 15.45 -2.04 12.11
C ILE A 473 16.42 -2.04 10.93
N ASP A 474 16.69 -0.85 10.43
CA ASP A 474 17.80 -0.65 9.52
C ASP A 474 19.12 -0.65 10.31
N LEU A 475 19.92 -1.69 10.09
CA LEU A 475 21.20 -1.85 10.77
C LEU A 475 22.25 -0.83 10.33
N VAL A 476 22.02 -0.14 9.20
CA VAL A 476 22.86 0.97 8.73
C VAL A 476 22.57 2.26 9.51
N ALA A 477 21.32 2.43 9.95
CA ALA A 477 20.90 3.57 10.75
C ALA A 477 21.21 3.40 12.26
N TYR A 478 21.25 2.16 12.77
CA TYR A 478 21.44 1.86 14.19
C TYR A 478 22.67 0.96 14.43
N ASN A 479 23.84 1.59 14.49
CA ASN A 479 25.12 0.90 14.43
C ASN A 479 25.57 0.34 15.78
N SER A 480 25.23 1.00 16.89
CA SER A 480 25.61 0.56 18.24
C SER A 480 24.55 -0.35 18.89
N ARG A 481 24.99 -1.22 19.81
CA ARG A 481 24.10 -2.05 20.63
C ARG A 481 23.08 -1.21 21.42
N VAL A 482 23.50 -0.06 21.94
CA VAL A 482 22.67 0.84 22.74
C VAL A 482 21.55 1.42 21.89
N GLU A 483 21.88 1.90 20.68
CA GLU A 483 20.90 2.43 19.73
C GLU A 483 19.89 1.36 19.32
N ARG A 484 20.36 0.16 18.94
CA ARG A 484 19.47 -0.94 18.54
C ARG A 484 18.51 -1.32 19.66
N ARG A 485 19.01 -1.56 20.87
CA ARG A 485 18.16 -1.93 22.03
C ARG A 485 17.24 -0.80 22.45
N GLY A 486 17.71 0.45 22.44
CA GLY A 486 16.88 1.60 22.75
C GLY A 486 15.72 1.77 21.77
N TYR A 487 15.98 1.62 20.47
CA TYR A 487 14.94 1.67 19.45
C TYR A 487 13.94 0.54 19.61
N LEU A 488 14.41 -0.71 19.76
CA LEU A 488 13.55 -1.88 19.90
C LEU A 488 12.70 -1.84 21.18
N LEU A 489 13.27 -1.39 22.30
CA LEU A 489 12.52 -1.25 23.53
C LEU A 489 11.43 -0.17 23.40
N SER A 490 11.75 0.97 22.78
CA SER A 490 10.81 2.07 22.58
C SER A 490 9.68 1.74 21.58
N HIS A 491 10.01 1.05 20.47
CA HIS A 491 9.10 0.82 19.35
C HIS A 491 8.51 -0.59 19.30
N TYR A 492 9.01 -1.55 20.07
CA TYR A 492 8.52 -2.92 20.08
C TYR A 492 8.42 -3.53 21.49
N GLY A 493 8.96 -2.85 22.52
CA GLY A 493 8.76 -3.25 23.91
C GLY A 493 9.63 -4.43 24.39
N PHE A 494 10.71 -4.77 23.67
CA PHE A 494 11.60 -5.87 24.06
C PHE A 494 13.08 -5.49 23.97
N GLU A 495 13.93 -6.22 24.71
CA GLU A 495 15.38 -6.14 24.58
C GLU A 495 15.92 -7.26 23.68
N CYS A 496 16.68 -6.90 22.65
CA CYS A 496 17.24 -7.91 21.74
C CYS A 496 18.36 -8.74 22.40
N ASP A 497 18.22 -10.07 22.31
CA ASP A 497 19.11 -11.11 22.82
C ASP A 497 19.93 -11.82 21.72
N CYS A 498 19.91 -11.31 20.48
CA CYS A 498 20.66 -11.92 19.38
C CYS A 498 22.18 -11.90 19.63
N SER A 499 22.92 -12.75 18.92
CA SER A 499 24.37 -12.89 19.05
C SER A 499 25.12 -11.55 18.96
N LEU A 500 24.74 -10.67 18.03
CA LEU A 500 25.35 -9.35 17.86
C LEU A 500 25.09 -8.42 19.06
N CYS A 501 23.92 -8.52 19.71
CA CYS A 501 23.59 -7.72 20.89
C CYS A 501 24.13 -8.32 22.20
N CYS A 502 24.45 -9.62 22.19
CA CYS A 502 25.05 -10.33 23.31
C CYS A 502 26.59 -10.26 23.33
N GLN A 503 27.22 -9.94 22.20
CA GLN A 503 28.65 -9.59 22.15
C GLN A 503 28.92 -8.32 22.98
N LYS A 504 30.03 -8.34 23.72
CA LYS A 504 30.43 -7.27 24.64
C LYS A 504 30.99 -6.07 23.93
#